data_AF-A0A1G2LC43-F1
#
_entry.id   AF-A0A1G2LC43-F1
#
_cell.length_a   1.000
_cell.length_b   1.000
_cell.length_c   1.000
_cell.angle_alpha   90.00
_cell.angle_beta   90.00
_cell.angle_gamma   90.00
#
_symmetry.space_group_name_H-M   'P 1'
#
loop_
_entity.id
_entity.type
_entity.pdbx_description
1 polymer ?
#
loop_
_entity_poly.entity_id
_entity_poly.type
_entity_poly.pdbx_seq_one_letter_code
_entity_poly.pdbx_strand_id
1 'polypeptide(L)'
;MPGQNTWRLHPRGRNALDLLYEPLASLPKKTKPTDSVLPRVLFSGTRGYIENVVFQVNASYDHGLFDCCAVMCRRLLETLIIELYEGVGRSSDIKDRDKNYFMFADLLRILEADRAFHLSRNGQQGLRDFKKLGDLSAHNRRFNARKPDIDRVRDGIRVASEELLHLAKLI
;
A
#
# COMPACT_ATOMS: atom_id res chain seq x y z
N MET A 1 -18.89 23.22 -17.09
CA MET A 1 -17.62 23.97 -17.05
C MET A 1 -17.29 24.27 -15.59
N PRO A 2 -16.07 24.00 -15.10
CA PRO A 2 -15.68 24.35 -13.74
C PRO A 2 -15.57 25.89 -13.60
N GLY A 3 -16.03 26.42 -12.45
CA GLY A 3 -16.39 27.82 -12.24
C GLY A 3 -15.25 28.84 -12.40
N GLN A 4 -15.55 29.91 -13.14
CA GLN A 4 -14.65 31.00 -13.55
C GLN A 4 -14.25 31.99 -12.45
N ASN A 5 -14.48 31.72 -11.17
CA ASN A 5 -14.15 32.65 -10.09
C ASN A 5 -13.83 31.95 -8.77
N THR A 6 -12.80 31.10 -8.76
CA THR A 6 -12.33 30.46 -7.52
C THR A 6 -10.94 30.96 -7.17
N TRP A 7 -10.83 31.68 -6.04
CA TRP A 7 -9.55 32.09 -5.47
C TRP A 7 -8.93 30.90 -4.74
N ARG A 8 -7.72 30.50 -5.13
CA ARG A 8 -6.92 29.50 -4.40
C ARG A 8 -5.82 30.22 -3.63
N LEU A 9 -5.69 29.88 -2.34
CA LEU A 9 -4.56 30.34 -1.54
C LEU A 9 -3.26 29.82 -2.15
N HIS A 10 -2.29 30.73 -2.31
CA HIS A 10 -0.94 30.35 -2.73
C HIS A 10 -0.34 29.37 -1.71
N PRO A 11 0.36 28.29 -2.14
CA PRO A 11 0.86 27.25 -1.22
C PRO A 11 1.67 27.78 -0.04
N ARG A 12 2.51 28.79 -0.27
CA ARG A 12 3.25 29.47 0.79
C ARG A 12 2.34 30.20 1.80
N GLY A 13 1.32 30.90 1.30
CA GLY A 13 0.35 31.59 2.17
C GLY A 13 -0.49 30.60 2.97
N ARG A 14 -0.84 29.46 2.37
CA ARG A 14 -1.51 28.37 3.06
C ARG A 14 -0.65 27.79 4.19
N ASN A 15 0.63 27.48 3.94
CA ASN A 15 1.52 26.97 4.98
C ASN A 15 1.69 27.95 6.16
N ALA A 16 1.78 29.25 5.88
CA ALA A 16 1.87 30.27 6.93
C ALA A 16 0.58 30.34 7.78
N LEU A 17 -0.58 30.24 7.14
CA LEU A 17 -1.88 30.17 7.83
C LEU A 17 -2.03 28.87 8.61
N ASP A 18 -1.65 27.73 8.03
CA ASP A 18 -1.68 26.42 8.70
C ASP A 18 -0.85 26.46 9.97
N LEU A 19 0.37 27.02 9.95
CA LEU A 19 1.22 27.20 11.14
C LEU A 19 0.59 28.14 12.19
N LEU A 20 0.02 29.27 11.76
CA LEU A 20 -0.56 30.27 12.65
C LEU A 20 -1.81 29.72 13.37
N TYR A 21 -2.63 28.96 12.64
CA TYR A 21 -3.90 28.45 13.14
C TYR A 21 -3.83 27.00 13.61
N GLU A 22 -2.71 26.29 13.47
CA GLU A 22 -2.52 24.91 13.96
C GLU A 22 -2.97 24.72 15.44
N PRO A 23 -2.72 25.67 16.37
CA PRO A 23 -3.17 25.51 17.75
C PRO A 23 -4.69 25.66 17.93
N LEU A 24 -5.35 26.38 17.02
CA LEU A 24 -6.78 26.69 17.07
C LEU A 24 -7.61 25.73 16.22
N ALA A 25 -7.02 25.25 15.14
CA ALA A 25 -7.60 24.28 14.25
C ALA A 25 -7.45 22.91 14.92
N SER A 26 -8.57 22.28 15.27
CA SER A 26 -8.61 20.88 15.73
C SER A 26 -8.32 19.92 14.56
N LEU A 27 -7.24 20.19 13.81
CA LEU A 27 -6.81 19.37 12.70
C LEU A 27 -6.28 18.04 13.26
N PRO A 28 -6.57 16.92 12.59
CA PRO A 28 -5.95 15.67 12.94
C PRO A 28 -4.44 15.80 12.83
N LYS A 29 -3.73 15.69 13.96
CA LYS A 29 -2.27 15.70 13.99
C LYS A 29 -1.75 14.58 13.11
N LYS A 30 -0.86 14.90 12.19
CA LYS A 30 -0.20 13.88 11.38
C LYS A 30 0.60 12.95 12.29
N THR A 31 0.40 11.66 12.13
CA THR A 31 1.18 10.66 12.86
C THR A 31 2.65 10.74 12.44
N LYS A 32 3.56 10.57 13.40
CA LYS A 32 5.00 10.57 13.12
C LYS A 32 5.31 9.35 12.23
N PRO A 33 5.98 9.53 11.08
CA PRO A 33 6.41 8.41 10.26
C PRO A 33 7.40 7.49 10.99
N THR A 34 7.22 6.18 10.85
CA THR A 34 8.08 5.12 11.42
C THR A 34 8.38 4.06 10.38
N ASP A 35 9.18 3.07 10.77
CA ASP A 35 9.62 1.94 9.95
C ASP A 35 9.25 0.59 10.61
N SER A 36 8.12 0.57 11.35
CA SER A 36 7.72 -0.54 12.24
C SER A 36 7.34 -1.82 11.51
N VAL A 37 6.80 -1.73 10.30
CA VAL A 37 6.43 -2.89 9.45
C VAL A 37 7.32 -2.94 8.21
N LEU A 38 7.45 -1.81 7.52
CA LEU A 38 8.20 -1.68 6.29
C LEU A 38 9.16 -0.48 6.37
N PRO A 39 10.44 -0.64 6.02
CA PRO A 39 11.37 0.48 5.95
C PRO A 39 10.99 1.44 4.81
N ARG A 40 10.65 2.68 5.13
CA ARG A 40 10.18 3.68 4.16
C ARG A 40 11.22 4.03 3.10
N VAL A 41 12.51 3.95 3.46
CA VAL A 41 13.61 4.25 2.54
C VAL A 41 13.54 3.44 1.24
N LEU A 42 12.96 2.24 1.30
CA LEU A 42 12.82 1.34 0.14
C LEU A 42 11.77 1.80 -0.87
N PHE A 43 10.86 2.66 -0.44
CA PHE A 43 9.76 3.17 -1.25
C PHE A 43 9.95 4.65 -1.58
N SER A 44 10.97 5.29 -1.00
CA SER A 44 11.26 6.71 -1.18
C SER A 44 11.67 6.99 -2.63
N GLY A 45 11.04 7.98 -3.26
CA GLY A 45 11.33 8.35 -4.64
C GLY A 45 10.65 7.45 -5.68
N THR A 46 9.76 6.55 -5.25
CA THR A 46 8.95 5.74 -6.17
C THR A 46 7.74 6.55 -6.67
N ARG A 47 6.52 6.22 -6.21
CA ARG A 47 5.31 6.99 -6.49
C ARG A 47 4.67 7.42 -5.20
N GLY A 48 4.18 8.66 -5.16
CA GLY A 48 3.65 9.26 -3.92
C GLY A 48 2.51 8.46 -3.27
N TYR A 49 1.69 7.75 -4.04
CA TYR A 49 0.67 6.87 -3.46
C TYR A 49 1.23 5.59 -2.85
N ILE A 50 2.34 5.04 -3.36
CA ILE A 50 3.03 3.89 -2.76
C ILE A 50 3.62 4.33 -1.42
N GLU A 51 4.33 5.48 -1.41
CA GLU A 51 4.87 6.06 -0.18
C GLU A 51 3.78 6.31 0.88
N ASN A 52 2.63 6.86 0.46
CA ASN A 52 1.48 7.08 1.34
C ASN A 52 0.89 5.78 1.90
N VAL A 53 0.81 4.72 1.09
CA VAL A 53 0.34 3.41 1.54
C VAL A 53 1.30 2.83 2.58
N VAL A 54 2.62 2.92 2.36
CA VAL A 54 3.62 2.43 3.31
C VAL A 54 3.57 3.20 4.62
N PHE A 55 3.38 4.52 4.56
CA PHE A 55 3.11 5.33 5.75
C PHE A 55 1.86 4.82 6.51
N GLN A 56 0.77 4.53 5.81
CA GLN A 56 -0.45 3.98 6.41
C GLN A 56 -0.25 2.59 7.02
N VAL A 57 0.54 1.72 6.37
CA VAL A 57 0.93 0.41 6.92
C VAL A 57 1.65 0.59 8.26
N ASN A 58 2.70 1.41 8.31
CA ASN A 58 3.46 1.61 9.54
C ASN A 58 2.62 2.31 10.63
N ALA A 59 1.87 3.35 10.27
CA ALA A 59 1.05 4.09 11.21
C ALA A 59 -0.07 3.23 11.81
N SER A 60 -0.75 2.41 11.02
CA SER A 60 -1.81 1.53 11.53
C SER A 60 -1.26 0.48 12.50
N TYR A 61 -0.06 -0.05 12.26
CA TYR A 61 0.63 -0.93 13.19
C TYR A 61 0.97 -0.23 14.51
N ASP A 62 1.57 0.97 14.45
CA ASP A 62 1.98 1.72 15.64
C ASP A 62 0.83 2.09 16.56
N HIS A 63 -0.37 2.28 15.98
CA HIS A 63 -1.58 2.64 16.72
C HIS A 63 -2.41 1.41 17.12
N GLY A 64 -1.89 0.19 16.93
CA GLY A 64 -2.58 -1.05 17.29
C GLY A 64 -3.78 -1.41 16.43
N LEU A 65 -3.93 -0.78 15.26
CA LEU A 65 -5.01 -1.02 14.31
C LEU A 65 -4.63 -2.18 13.38
N PHE A 66 -4.50 -3.39 13.92
CA PHE A 66 -3.89 -4.50 13.20
C PHE A 66 -4.70 -5.03 12.01
N ASP A 67 -6.04 -5.01 12.08
CA ASP A 67 -6.88 -5.34 10.92
C ASP A 67 -6.66 -4.33 9.79
N CYS A 68 -6.61 -3.04 10.12
CA CYS A 68 -6.27 -1.98 9.17
C CYS A 68 -4.86 -2.19 8.60
N CYS A 69 -3.89 -2.55 9.44
CA CYS A 69 -2.53 -2.86 8.99
C CYS A 69 -2.51 -4.00 7.98
N ALA A 70 -3.20 -5.12 8.25
CA ALA A 70 -3.29 -6.25 7.33
C ALA A 70 -3.94 -5.86 5.99
N VAL A 71 -5.03 -5.09 6.03
CA VAL A 71 -5.71 -4.58 4.81
C VAL A 71 -4.81 -3.62 4.02
N MET A 72 -4.07 -2.75 4.70
CA MET A 72 -3.12 -1.83 4.06
C MET A 72 -1.94 -2.56 3.42
N CYS A 73 -1.45 -3.62 4.06
CA CYS A 73 -0.46 -4.52 3.48
C CYS A 73 -0.99 -5.19 2.20
N ARG A 74 -2.24 -5.66 2.19
CA ARG A 74 -2.87 -6.23 1.00
C ARG A 74 -2.98 -5.20 -0.13
N ARG A 75 -3.40 -3.97 0.20
CA ARG A 75 -3.49 -2.86 -0.76
C ARG A 75 -2.13 -2.50 -1.36
N LEU A 76 -1.06 -2.51 -0.57
CA LEU A 76 0.29 -2.28 -1.07
C LEU A 76 0.68 -3.33 -2.11
N LEU A 77 0.52 -4.60 -1.78
CA LEU A 77 0.87 -5.71 -2.67
C LEU A 77 0.02 -5.69 -3.95
N GLU A 78 -1.27 -5.42 -3.84
CA GLU A 78 -2.16 -5.21 -5.01
C GLU A 78 -1.63 -4.10 -5.92
N THR A 79 -1.29 -2.95 -5.34
CA THR A 79 -0.74 -1.82 -6.09
C THR A 79 0.56 -2.20 -6.80
N LEU A 80 1.49 -2.85 -6.09
CA LEU A 80 2.79 -3.24 -6.67
C LEU A 80 2.66 -4.29 -7.79
N ILE A 81 1.69 -5.20 -7.72
CA ILE A 81 1.42 -6.13 -8.83
C ILE A 81 0.86 -5.38 -10.04
N ILE A 82 -0.05 -4.43 -9.84
CA ILE A 82 -0.55 -3.58 -10.93
C ILE A 82 0.60 -2.81 -11.58
N GLU A 83 1.48 -2.21 -10.77
CA GLU A 83 2.65 -1.48 -11.25
C GLU A 83 3.60 -2.32 -12.09
N LEU A 84 3.82 -3.57 -11.66
CA LEU A 84 4.63 -4.52 -12.40
C LEU A 84 4.09 -4.73 -13.81
N TYR A 85 2.80 -5.06 -13.94
CA TYR A 85 2.17 -5.33 -15.23
C TYR A 85 2.02 -4.08 -16.09
N GLU A 86 1.72 -2.92 -15.50
CA GLU A 86 1.72 -1.64 -16.22
C GLU A 86 3.12 -1.29 -16.74
N GLY A 87 4.15 -1.42 -15.91
CA GLY A 87 5.54 -1.08 -16.25
C GLY A 87 6.11 -1.92 -17.40
N VAL A 88 5.64 -3.15 -17.58
CA VAL A 88 6.04 -4.01 -18.72
C VAL A 88 5.06 -3.97 -19.89
N GLY A 89 4.03 -3.12 -19.86
CA GLY A 89 3.06 -2.98 -20.95
C GLY A 89 2.05 -4.14 -21.06
N ARG A 90 1.85 -4.92 -19.99
CA ARG A 90 0.97 -6.10 -19.94
C ARG A 90 -0.28 -5.89 -19.08
N SER A 91 -0.71 -4.63 -18.91
CA SER A 91 -1.89 -4.28 -18.12
C SER A 91 -3.19 -4.98 -18.57
N SER A 92 -3.30 -5.39 -19.84
CA SER A 92 -4.42 -6.18 -20.37
C SER A 92 -4.57 -7.55 -19.70
N ASP A 93 -3.48 -8.14 -19.24
CA ASP A 93 -3.46 -9.50 -18.68
C ASP A 93 -4.12 -9.55 -17.30
N ILE A 94 -4.26 -8.39 -16.66
CA ILE A 94 -4.77 -8.22 -15.30
C ILE A 94 -6.06 -7.38 -15.23
N LYS A 95 -6.77 -7.27 -16.36
CA LYS A 95 -8.06 -6.57 -16.46
C LYS A 95 -9.19 -7.49 -16.88
N ASP A 96 -10.40 -7.17 -16.41
CA ASP A 96 -11.63 -7.79 -16.88
C ASP A 96 -12.07 -7.25 -18.26
N ARG A 97 -13.21 -7.75 -18.74
CA ARG A 97 -13.79 -7.33 -20.03
C ARG A 97 -14.21 -5.86 -20.05
N ASP A 98 -14.49 -5.29 -18.88
CA ASP A 98 -14.89 -3.89 -18.69
C ASP A 98 -13.69 -2.97 -18.46
N LYS A 99 -12.46 -3.51 -18.60
CA LYS A 99 -11.16 -2.82 -18.40
C LYS A 99 -10.88 -2.40 -16.96
N ASN A 100 -11.57 -3.00 -15.98
CA ASN A 100 -11.24 -2.83 -14.57
C ASN A 100 -10.12 -3.79 -14.16
N TYR A 101 -9.23 -3.36 -13.27
CA TYR A 101 -8.22 -4.24 -12.68
C TYR A 101 -8.89 -5.31 -11.82
N PHE A 102 -8.36 -6.53 -11.87
CA PHE A 102 -8.79 -7.58 -10.95
C PHE A 102 -8.44 -7.25 -9.49
N MET A 103 -9.15 -7.88 -8.56
CA MET A 103 -8.84 -7.77 -7.13
C MET A 103 -7.60 -8.60 -6.77
N PHE A 104 -6.96 -8.30 -5.64
CA PHE A 104 -5.72 -8.94 -5.20
C PHE A 104 -5.65 -10.47 -5.36
N ALA A 105 -6.74 -11.19 -5.06
CA ALA A 105 -6.77 -12.65 -5.16
C ALA A 105 -6.49 -13.16 -6.59
N ASP A 106 -7.11 -12.53 -7.58
CA ASP A 106 -6.95 -12.90 -8.99
C ASP A 106 -5.63 -12.38 -9.55
N LEU A 107 -5.20 -11.18 -9.14
CA LEU A 107 -3.88 -10.65 -9.48
C LEU A 107 -2.76 -11.58 -9.00
N LEU A 108 -2.86 -12.08 -7.76
CA LEU A 108 -1.90 -13.04 -7.23
C LEU A 108 -1.91 -14.33 -8.05
N ARG A 109 -3.08 -14.87 -8.38
CA ARG A 109 -3.20 -16.08 -9.20
C ARG A 109 -2.56 -15.91 -10.58
N ILE A 110 -2.74 -14.75 -11.21
CA ILE A 110 -2.14 -14.42 -12.51
C ILE A 110 -0.62 -14.32 -12.37
N LEU A 111 -0.13 -13.58 -11.38
CA LEU A 111 1.31 -13.46 -11.10
C LEU A 111 1.98 -14.82 -10.85
N GLU A 112 1.35 -15.71 -10.07
CA GLU A 112 1.90 -17.03 -9.77
C GLU A 112 1.92 -17.97 -10.98
N ALA A 113 1.01 -17.78 -11.94
CA ALA A 113 0.98 -18.54 -13.19
C ALA A 113 1.94 -17.97 -14.25
N ASP A 114 2.36 -16.71 -14.10
CA ASP A 114 3.20 -16.02 -15.06
C ASP A 114 4.68 -16.38 -14.90
N ARG A 115 5.19 -17.16 -15.86
CA ARG A 115 6.60 -17.60 -15.87
C ARG A 115 7.59 -16.51 -16.26
N ALA A 116 7.14 -15.31 -16.65
CA ALA A 116 8.04 -14.20 -16.92
C ALA A 116 8.58 -13.57 -15.62
N PHE A 117 7.81 -13.65 -14.53
CA PHE A 117 8.17 -13.05 -13.25
C PHE A 117 8.59 -14.13 -12.25
N HIS A 118 9.77 -13.94 -11.65
CA HIS A 118 10.33 -14.89 -10.70
C HIS A 118 10.50 -14.21 -9.35
N LEU A 119 9.55 -14.49 -8.44
CA LEU A 119 9.70 -14.15 -7.03
C LEU A 119 10.39 -15.30 -6.30
N SER A 120 11.12 -14.97 -5.24
CA SER A 120 11.66 -15.99 -4.33
C SER A 120 10.53 -16.74 -3.63
N ARG A 121 10.85 -17.92 -3.07
CA ARG A 121 9.89 -18.68 -2.25
C ARG A 121 9.33 -17.84 -1.09
N ASN A 122 10.17 -16.98 -0.49
CA ASN A 122 9.77 -16.11 0.60
C ASN A 122 8.88 -14.96 0.11
N GLY A 123 9.18 -14.38 -1.06
CA GLY A 123 8.31 -13.38 -1.70
C GLY A 123 6.93 -13.94 -2.01
N GLN A 124 6.86 -15.13 -2.62
CA GLN A 124 5.59 -15.82 -2.88
C GLN A 124 4.81 -16.15 -1.61
N GLN A 125 5.50 -16.66 -0.58
CA GLN A 125 4.84 -16.95 0.70
C GLN A 125 4.31 -15.66 1.37
N GLY A 126 5.07 -14.56 1.32
CA GLY A 126 4.63 -13.26 1.83
C GLY A 126 3.35 -12.75 1.16
N LEU A 127 3.23 -12.91 -0.16
CA LEU A 127 2.01 -12.58 -0.90
C LEU A 127 0.81 -13.41 -0.43
N ARG A 128 0.99 -14.73 -0.28
CA ARG A 128 -0.06 -15.67 0.17
C ARG A 128 -0.49 -15.39 1.61
N ASP A 129 0.46 -15.10 2.48
CA ASP A 129 0.21 -14.81 3.89
C ASP A 129 -0.64 -13.55 4.06
N PHE A 130 -0.30 -12.47 3.35
CA PHE A 130 -1.09 -11.23 3.41
C PHE A 130 -2.38 -11.29 2.61
N LYS A 131 -2.51 -12.18 1.62
CA LYS A 131 -3.82 -12.53 1.07
C LYS A 131 -4.70 -13.11 2.19
N LYS A 132 -4.22 -14.15 2.87
CA LYS A 132 -4.99 -14.84 3.91
C LYS A 132 -5.32 -13.93 5.10
N LEU A 133 -4.32 -13.22 5.62
CA LEU A 133 -4.48 -12.34 6.78
C LEU A 133 -5.33 -11.12 6.44
N GLY A 134 -5.14 -10.52 5.26
CA GLY A 134 -5.95 -9.41 4.79
C GLY A 134 -7.42 -9.80 4.58
N ASP A 135 -7.68 -10.95 3.97
CA ASP A 135 -9.06 -11.44 3.75
C ASP A 135 -9.77 -11.75 5.08
N LEU A 136 -9.06 -12.34 6.05
CA LEU A 136 -9.58 -12.55 7.40
C LEU A 136 -9.91 -11.22 8.09
N SER A 137 -8.98 -10.27 8.06
CA SER A 137 -9.12 -8.96 8.71
C SER A 137 -10.24 -8.11 8.09
N ALA A 138 -10.48 -8.26 6.78
CA ALA A 138 -11.49 -7.47 6.07
C ALA A 138 -12.91 -8.02 6.19
N HIS A 139 -13.08 -9.35 6.29
CA HIS A 139 -14.37 -9.99 6.02
C HIS A 139 -14.86 -10.92 7.12
N ASN A 140 -14.00 -11.41 8.01
CA ASN A 140 -14.41 -12.34 9.05
C ASN A 140 -14.86 -11.60 10.31
N ARG A 141 -16.19 -11.53 10.52
CA ARG A 141 -16.82 -10.86 11.68
C ARG A 141 -16.37 -11.34 13.07
N ARG A 142 -15.70 -12.49 13.16
CA ARG A 142 -15.22 -13.08 14.44
C ARG A 142 -13.71 -13.02 14.59
N PHE A 143 -13.00 -12.54 13.58
CA PHE A 143 -11.56 -12.40 13.59
C PHE A 143 -11.21 -10.91 13.73
N ASN A 144 -10.31 -10.60 14.65
CA ASN A 144 -9.62 -9.32 14.72
C ASN A 144 -8.14 -9.62 14.84
N ALA A 145 -7.33 -9.12 13.91
CA ALA A 145 -5.90 -9.32 13.91
C ALA A 145 -5.28 -8.75 15.18
N ARG A 146 -4.21 -9.38 15.64
CA ARG A 146 -3.39 -8.91 16.75
C ARG A 146 -1.96 -8.68 16.29
N LYS A 147 -1.18 -7.98 17.11
CA LYS A 147 0.25 -7.74 16.86
C LYS A 147 1.01 -9.01 16.41
N PRO A 148 0.86 -10.17 17.09
CA PRO A 148 1.59 -11.38 16.68
C PRO A 148 1.20 -11.92 15.31
N ASP A 149 -0.01 -11.64 14.83
CA ASP A 149 -0.45 -12.06 13.51
C ASP A 149 0.28 -11.28 12.42
N ILE A 150 0.48 -9.97 12.61
CA ILE A 150 1.30 -9.14 11.71
C ILE A 150 2.77 -9.52 11.82
N ASP A 151 3.31 -9.61 13.04
CA ASP A 151 4.73 -9.86 13.28
C ASP A 151 5.20 -11.17 12.63
N ARG A 152 4.36 -12.22 12.68
CA ARG A 152 4.69 -13.54 12.12
C ARG A 152 4.95 -13.51 10.60
N VAL A 153 4.28 -12.61 9.88
CA VAL A 153 4.32 -12.57 8.40
C VAL A 153 5.06 -11.34 7.87
N ARG A 154 5.50 -10.44 8.76
CA ARG A 154 6.10 -9.13 8.44
C ARG A 154 7.31 -9.23 7.51
N ASP A 155 8.17 -10.20 7.73
CA ASP A 155 9.38 -10.38 6.89
C ASP A 155 9.00 -10.78 5.46
N GLY A 156 7.92 -11.56 5.30
CA GLY A 156 7.40 -11.97 4.00
C GLY A 156 6.94 -10.79 3.15
N ILE A 157 6.19 -9.83 3.72
CA ILE A 157 5.79 -8.63 2.96
C ILE A 157 6.98 -7.75 2.61
N ARG A 158 7.97 -7.66 3.49
CA ARG A 158 9.19 -6.89 3.19
C ARG A 158 9.89 -7.46 1.95
N VAL A 159 10.09 -8.78 1.91
CA VAL A 159 10.71 -9.46 0.74
C VAL A 159 9.83 -9.29 -0.50
N ALA A 160 8.54 -9.59 -0.41
CA ALA A 160 7.62 -9.52 -1.54
C ALA A 160 7.54 -8.11 -2.15
N SER A 161 7.48 -7.08 -1.30
CA SER A 161 7.41 -5.69 -1.76
C SER A 161 8.71 -5.24 -2.44
N GLU A 162 9.89 -5.65 -1.95
CA GLU A 162 11.16 -5.34 -2.61
C GLU A 162 11.26 -5.95 -4.01
N GLU A 163 10.96 -7.24 -4.11
CA GLU A 163 11.07 -7.97 -5.35
C GLU A 163 10.12 -7.36 -6.39
N LEU A 164 8.89 -7.03 -5.99
CA LEU A 164 7.94 -6.37 -6.88
C LEU A 164 8.41 -4.97 -7.29
N LEU A 165 9.01 -4.17 -6.39
CA LEU A 165 9.58 -2.87 -6.75
C LEU A 165 10.69 -3.00 -7.81
N HIS A 166 11.61 -3.95 -7.64
CA HIS A 166 12.66 -4.21 -8.62
C HIS A 166 12.11 -4.73 -9.95
N LEU A 167 11.20 -5.70 -9.92
CA LEU A 167 10.56 -6.23 -11.13
C LEU A 167 9.78 -5.15 -11.88
N ALA A 168 9.14 -4.23 -11.16
CA ALA A 168 8.42 -3.09 -11.72
C ALA A 168 9.33 -1.92 -12.13
N LYS A 169 10.65 -2.03 -11.92
CA LYS A 169 11.67 -0.99 -12.22
C LYS A 169 11.39 0.34 -11.51
N LEU A 170 10.95 0.28 -10.26
CA LEU A 170 10.69 1.45 -9.42
C LEU A 170 11.87 1.83 -8.55
N ILE A 171 12.79 0.89 -8.33
CA ILE A 171 14.07 1.04 -7.64
C ILE A 171 15.16 0.24 -8.37
#